data_AF-A0A2S0N403-F1
#
_entry.id   AF-A0A2S0N403-F1
#
_cell.length_a   1.000
_cell.length_b   1.000
_cell.length_c   1.000
_cell.angle_alpha   90.00
_cell.angle_beta   90.00
_cell.angle_gamma   90.00
#
_symmetry.space_group_name_H-M   'P 1'
#
loop_
_entity.id
_entity.type
_entity.pdbx_description
1 polymer ?
#
loop_
_entity_poly.entity_id
_entity_poly.type
_entity_poly.pdbx_seq_one_letter_code
_entity_poly.pdbx_strand_id
1 'polypeptide(L)'
;MKARALFLAALLACGVASADEATRQDKIAKIIEAQGLTQLIQQQLDQSKESASEMGKDIAKKLLSESGVADGKQNPKVEQILRRYMERCAAMFSSKELVEIWATFYGKSLSDSELDQVLAYYQSPVGRKDVLATQVAMTGFGQTMNTLGQERMNASIGELMSELKTASAK
;
A
#
# COMPACT_ATOMS: atom_id res chain seq x y z
N MET A 1 3.82 33.85 -52.00
CA MET A 1 3.29 32.47 -51.85
C MET A 1 4.15 31.53 -50.99
N LYS A 2 5.29 31.94 -50.42
CA LYS A 2 6.14 31.05 -49.58
C LYS A 2 5.79 31.04 -48.08
N ALA A 3 5.03 32.02 -47.59
CA ALA A 3 4.71 32.17 -46.17
C ALA A 3 3.52 31.32 -45.68
N ARG A 4 2.67 30.80 -46.57
CA ARG A 4 1.50 29.97 -46.20
C ARG A 4 1.84 28.49 -46.02
N ALA A 5 2.95 28.02 -46.60
CA ALA A 5 3.40 26.62 -46.46
C ALA A 5 4.08 26.34 -45.09
N LEU A 6 4.60 27.36 -44.42
CA LEU A 6 5.28 27.23 -43.12
C LEU A 6 4.31 27.10 -41.93
N PHE A 7 3.06 27.56 -42.05
CA PHE A 7 2.08 27.49 -40.96
C PHE A 7 1.39 26.13 -40.85
N LEU A 8 1.29 25.35 -41.94
CA LEU A 8 0.70 24.01 -41.90
C LEU A 8 1.64 22.93 -41.35
N ALA A 9 2.96 23.13 -41.43
CA ALA A 9 3.93 22.17 -40.88
C ALA A 9 4.01 22.20 -39.34
N ALA A 10 3.69 23.35 -38.71
CA ALA A 10 3.75 23.50 -37.26
C ALA A 10 2.57 22.85 -36.52
N LEU A 11 1.41 22.66 -37.17
CA LEU A 11 0.22 22.04 -36.57
C LEU A 11 0.26 20.50 -36.55
N LEU A 12 1.12 19.88 -37.37
CA LEU A 12 1.29 18.42 -37.40
C LEU A 12 2.27 17.89 -36.34
N ALA A 13 3.14 18.75 -35.79
CA ALA A 13 4.13 18.34 -34.80
C ALA A 13 3.57 18.16 -33.37
N CYS A 14 2.43 18.79 -33.04
CA CYS A 14 1.83 18.68 -31.70
C CYS A 14 0.96 17.42 -31.51
N GLY A 15 0.58 16.72 -32.57
CA GLY A 15 -0.30 15.54 -32.50
C GLY A 15 0.40 14.23 -32.12
N VAL A 16 1.69 14.09 -32.46
CA VAL A 16 2.44 12.84 -32.28
C VAL A 16 2.85 12.57 -30.83
N ALA A 17 3.11 13.61 -30.02
CA ALA A 17 3.51 13.45 -28.62
C ALA A 17 2.37 12.92 -27.72
N SER A 18 1.11 13.22 -28.05
CA SER A 18 -0.05 12.78 -27.26
C SER A 18 -0.43 11.31 -27.50
N ALA A 19 -0.25 10.82 -28.73
CA ALA A 19 -0.54 9.44 -29.08
C ALA A 19 0.47 8.45 -28.47
N ASP A 20 1.73 8.87 -28.36
CA ASP A 20 2.81 8.07 -27.79
C ASP A 20 2.65 7.89 -26.27
N GLU A 21 2.33 8.98 -25.56
CA GLU A 21 2.06 8.94 -24.12
C GLU A 21 0.85 8.06 -23.77
N ALA A 22 -0.25 8.15 -24.55
CA ALA A 22 -1.42 7.29 -24.34
C ALA A 22 -1.08 5.80 -24.53
N THR A 23 -0.24 5.48 -25.51
CA THR A 23 0.21 4.11 -25.78
C THR A 23 1.10 3.59 -24.65
N ARG A 24 1.97 4.45 -24.12
CA ARG A 24 2.85 4.13 -22.99
C ARG A 24 2.08 3.86 -21.71
N GLN A 25 1.10 4.70 -21.38
CA GLN A 25 0.24 4.52 -20.20
C GLN A 25 -0.57 3.22 -20.28
N ASP A 26 -1.06 2.85 -21.48
CA ASP A 26 -1.73 1.56 -21.70
C ASP A 26 -0.82 0.36 -21.43
N LYS A 27 0.46 0.42 -21.87
CA LYS A 27 1.45 -0.63 -21.55
C LYS A 27 1.66 -0.77 -20.04
N ILE A 28 1.82 0.35 -19.33
CA ILE A 28 2.03 0.35 -17.88
C ILE A 28 0.80 -0.22 -17.17
N ALA A 29 -0.42 0.16 -17.58
CA ALA A 29 -1.66 -0.37 -17.03
C ALA A 29 -1.75 -1.90 -17.19
N LYS A 30 -1.38 -2.42 -18.36
CA LYS A 30 -1.34 -3.87 -18.63
C LYS A 30 -0.28 -4.60 -17.80
N ILE A 31 0.87 -3.96 -17.54
CA ILE A 31 1.91 -4.53 -16.66
C ILE A 31 1.38 -4.62 -15.22
N ILE A 32 0.75 -3.55 -14.72
CA ILE A 32 0.12 -3.51 -13.39
C ILE A 32 -0.91 -4.64 -13.23
N GLU A 33 -1.77 -4.82 -14.24
CA GLU A 33 -2.75 -5.89 -14.27
C GLU A 33 -2.08 -7.27 -14.25
N ALA A 34 -1.09 -7.48 -15.12
CA ALA A 34 -0.40 -8.77 -15.24
C ALA A 34 0.40 -9.14 -13.97
N GLN A 35 0.87 -8.16 -13.22
CA GLN A 35 1.51 -8.34 -11.91
C GLN A 35 0.50 -8.60 -10.77
N GLY A 36 -0.79 -8.31 -10.99
CA GLY A 36 -1.81 -8.36 -9.94
C GLY A 36 -1.62 -7.28 -8.86
N LEU A 37 -0.97 -6.15 -9.20
CA LEU A 37 -0.60 -5.12 -8.22
C LEU A 37 -1.83 -4.48 -7.55
N THR A 38 -2.92 -4.29 -8.30
CA THR A 38 -4.19 -3.78 -7.76
C THR A 38 -4.74 -4.68 -6.65
N GLN A 39 -4.74 -6.00 -6.88
CA GLN A 39 -5.19 -6.99 -5.90
C GLN A 39 -4.30 -6.96 -4.65
N LEU A 40 -2.98 -6.91 -4.84
CA LEU A 40 -2.00 -6.88 -3.76
C LEU A 40 -2.17 -5.64 -2.87
N ILE A 41 -2.28 -4.46 -3.48
CA ILE A 41 -2.50 -3.21 -2.74
C ILE A 41 -3.85 -3.23 -2.03
N GLN A 42 -4.90 -3.73 -2.68
CA GLN A 42 -6.23 -3.85 -2.05
C GLN A 42 -6.17 -4.75 -0.81
N GLN A 43 -5.52 -5.91 -0.92
CA GLN A 43 -5.34 -6.83 0.20
C GLN A 43 -4.58 -6.16 1.36
N GLN A 44 -3.52 -5.41 1.06
CA GLN A 44 -2.76 -4.67 2.09
C GLN A 44 -3.61 -3.60 2.77
N LEU A 45 -4.44 -2.87 2.02
CA LEU A 45 -5.35 -1.87 2.59
C LEU A 45 -6.41 -2.51 3.49
N ASP A 46 -6.95 -3.67 3.10
CA ASP A 46 -7.96 -4.36 3.91
C ASP A 46 -7.36 -4.93 5.20
N GLN A 47 -6.15 -5.50 5.14
CA GLN A 47 -5.39 -5.89 6.34
C GLN A 47 -5.07 -4.69 7.25
N SER A 48 -4.73 -3.53 6.66
CA SER A 48 -4.48 -2.30 7.41
C SER A 48 -5.73 -1.82 8.17
N LYS A 49 -6.92 -1.90 7.54
CA LYS A 49 -8.18 -1.55 8.21
C LYS A 49 -8.48 -2.47 9.39
N GLU A 50 -8.26 -3.77 9.23
CA GLU A 50 -8.45 -4.75 10.31
C GLU A 50 -7.49 -4.45 11.48
N SER A 51 -6.21 -4.26 11.20
CA SER A 51 -5.21 -3.88 12.21
C SER A 51 -5.54 -2.55 12.89
N ALA A 52 -6.01 -1.56 12.14
CA ALA A 52 -6.40 -0.25 12.67
C ALA A 52 -7.64 -0.34 13.59
N SER A 53 -8.59 -1.24 13.27
CA SER A 53 -9.75 -1.52 14.12
C SER A 53 -9.33 -2.08 15.48
N GLU A 54 -8.45 -3.09 15.49
CA GLU A 54 -7.94 -3.67 16.74
C GLU A 54 -7.13 -2.66 17.55
N MET A 55 -6.26 -1.89 16.90
CA MET A 55 -5.53 -0.79 17.56
C MET A 55 -6.47 0.25 18.18
N GLY A 56 -7.58 0.57 17.51
CA GLY A 56 -8.60 1.48 18.04
C GLY A 56 -9.25 0.96 19.32
N LYS A 57 -9.49 -0.35 19.43
CA LYS A 57 -10.01 -1.00 20.64
C LYS A 57 -9.01 -0.93 21.78
N ASP A 58 -7.73 -1.21 21.52
CA ASP A 58 -6.68 -1.18 22.53
C ASP A 58 -6.45 0.23 23.08
N ILE A 59 -6.43 1.23 22.20
CA ILE A 59 -6.36 2.64 22.60
C ILE A 59 -7.58 3.03 23.43
N ALA A 60 -8.79 2.62 23.03
CA ALA A 60 -10.01 2.91 23.78
C ALA A 60 -9.95 2.31 25.19
N LYS A 61 -9.49 1.06 25.31
CA LYS A 61 -9.32 0.38 26.60
C LYS A 61 -8.32 1.12 27.49
N LYS A 62 -7.17 1.51 26.95
CA LYS A 62 -6.14 2.26 27.68
C LYS A 62 -6.67 3.62 28.16
N LEU A 63 -7.30 4.40 27.27
CA LEU A 63 -7.88 5.70 27.62
C LEU A 63 -8.92 5.59 28.74
N LEU A 64 -9.79 4.58 28.69
CA LEU A 64 -10.77 4.35 29.75
C LEU A 64 -10.10 4.03 31.09
N SER A 65 -9.09 3.15 31.10
CA SER A 65 -8.35 2.81 32.32
C SER A 65 -7.60 3.99 32.94
N GLU A 66 -7.10 4.93 32.12
CA GLU A 66 -6.36 6.11 32.59
C GLU A 66 -7.29 7.27 33.00
N SER A 67 -8.53 7.30 32.49
CA SER A 67 -9.51 8.37 32.76
C SER A 67 -10.17 8.31 34.14
N GLY A 68 -9.85 7.31 34.97
CA GLY A 68 -10.45 7.11 36.29
C GLY A 68 -11.93 6.67 36.25
N VAL A 69 -12.47 6.38 35.06
CA VAL A 69 -13.75 5.67 34.90
C VAL A 69 -13.56 4.26 35.46
N ALA A 70 -14.42 3.85 36.41
CA ALA A 70 -14.33 2.55 37.05
C ALA A 70 -14.11 1.41 36.04
N ASP A 71 -13.07 0.61 36.29
CA ASP A 71 -12.71 -0.57 35.49
C ASP A 71 -13.96 -1.40 35.17
N GLY A 72 -14.17 -1.71 33.89
CA GLY A 72 -15.29 -2.53 33.43
C GLY A 72 -16.52 -1.78 32.92
N LYS A 73 -16.62 -0.44 33.05
CA LYS A 73 -17.60 0.33 32.28
C LYS A 73 -17.04 0.65 30.89
N GLN A 74 -17.04 -0.37 30.02
CA GLN A 74 -16.85 -0.13 28.59
C GLN A 74 -17.80 0.99 28.14
N ASN A 75 -17.25 2.07 27.58
CA ASN A 75 -18.05 3.07 26.91
C ASN A 75 -18.05 2.74 25.41
N PRO A 76 -19.06 2.01 24.90
CA PRO A 76 -19.10 1.58 23.51
C PRO A 76 -19.06 2.77 22.54
N LYS A 77 -19.43 3.97 22.99
CA LYS A 77 -19.35 5.20 22.20
C LYS A 77 -17.91 5.64 21.98
N VAL A 78 -17.04 5.54 23.00
CA VAL A 78 -15.61 5.89 22.89
C VAL A 78 -14.90 4.90 21.97
N GLU A 79 -15.14 3.60 22.17
CA GLU A 79 -14.60 2.55 21.31
C GLU A 79 -15.03 2.74 19.85
N GLN A 80 -16.32 3.03 19.62
CA GLN A 80 -16.83 3.29 18.27
C GLN A 80 -16.21 4.54 17.62
N ILE A 81 -15.99 5.63 18.38
CA ILE A 81 -15.36 6.85 17.86
C ILE A 81 -13.92 6.56 17.44
N LEU A 82 -13.15 5.89 18.30
CA LEU A 82 -11.76 5.56 18.03
C LEU A 82 -11.63 4.56 16.89
N ARG A 83 -12.45 3.52 16.85
CA ARG A 83 -12.49 2.59 15.73
C ARG A 83 -12.77 3.31 14.41
N ARG A 84 -13.81 4.16 14.34
CA ARG A 84 -14.12 4.95 13.14
C ARG A 84 -13.00 5.90 12.74
N TYR A 85 -12.31 6.50 13.72
CA TYR A 85 -11.16 7.35 13.45
C TYR A 85 -10.02 6.56 12.80
N MET A 86 -9.68 5.40 13.37
CA MET A 86 -8.63 4.52 12.87
C MET A 86 -8.97 3.93 11.50
N GLU A 87 -10.20 3.47 11.29
CA GLU A 87 -10.69 3.01 9.98
C GLU A 87 -10.57 4.10 8.90
N ARG A 88 -10.89 5.36 9.25
CA ARG A 88 -10.70 6.52 8.35
C ARG A 88 -9.24 6.74 8.00
N CYS A 89 -8.33 6.61 8.97
CA CYS A 89 -6.89 6.72 8.73
C CYS A 89 -6.41 5.59 7.79
N ALA A 90 -6.89 4.37 7.99
CA ALA A 90 -6.56 3.23 7.13
C ALA A 90 -7.16 3.32 5.72
N ALA A 91 -8.25 4.06 5.54
CA ALA A 91 -8.93 4.29 4.26
C ALA A 91 -8.55 5.62 3.58
N MET A 92 -7.43 6.24 3.98
CA MET A 92 -6.99 7.53 3.43
C MET A 92 -6.68 7.47 1.93
N PHE A 93 -6.25 6.31 1.45
CA PHE A 93 -5.94 6.07 0.04
C PHE A 93 -6.77 4.91 -0.49
N SER A 94 -7.17 5.01 -1.75
CA SER A 94 -7.75 3.87 -2.48
C SER A 94 -6.66 3.03 -3.15
N SER A 95 -6.95 1.76 -3.42
CA SER A 95 -6.04 0.90 -4.20
C SER A 95 -5.76 1.48 -5.59
N LYS A 96 -6.80 2.02 -6.25
CA LYS A 96 -6.68 2.72 -7.54
C LYS A 96 -5.70 3.89 -7.46
N GLU A 97 -5.84 4.77 -6.48
CA GLU A 97 -4.97 5.93 -6.31
C GLU A 97 -3.51 5.53 -6.09
N LEU A 98 -3.26 4.53 -5.25
CA LEU A 98 -1.90 4.03 -5.00
C LEU A 98 -1.28 3.39 -6.25
N VAL A 99 -2.08 2.67 -7.04
CA VAL A 99 -1.65 2.11 -8.33
C VAL A 99 -1.32 3.22 -9.32
N GLU A 100 -2.14 4.27 -9.40
CA GLU A 100 -1.90 5.43 -10.27
C GLU A 100 -0.60 6.15 -9.88
N ILE A 101 -0.37 6.37 -8.57
CA ILE A 101 0.89 6.92 -8.07
C ILE A 101 2.07 6.03 -8.46
N TRP A 102 1.96 4.72 -8.25
CA TRP A 102 3.02 3.77 -8.62
C TRP A 102 3.34 3.81 -10.11
N ALA A 103 2.31 3.87 -10.97
CA ALA A 103 2.47 3.96 -12.42
C ALA A 103 3.32 5.17 -12.84
N THR A 104 3.14 6.31 -12.17
CA THR A 104 3.93 7.53 -12.44
C THR A 104 5.43 7.36 -12.19
N PHE A 105 5.83 6.43 -11.33
CA PHE A 105 7.23 6.16 -11.03
C PHE A 105 7.79 5.05 -11.89
N TYR A 106 7.03 3.97 -12.07
CA TYR A 106 7.49 2.77 -12.78
C TYR A 106 7.93 3.07 -14.22
N GLY A 107 7.12 3.84 -14.94
CA GLY A 107 7.42 4.18 -16.33
C GLY A 107 8.65 5.09 -16.49
N LYS A 108 9.06 5.87 -15.49
CA LYS A 108 10.03 6.98 -15.72
C LYS A 108 11.40 6.53 -16.21
N SER A 109 11.84 5.34 -15.83
CA SER A 109 13.19 4.83 -16.13
C SER A 109 13.24 3.79 -17.25
N LEU A 110 12.12 3.52 -17.94
CA LEU A 110 12.02 2.47 -18.95
C LEU A 110 11.72 3.07 -20.33
N SER A 111 12.41 2.65 -21.38
CA SER A 111 11.99 2.92 -22.75
C SER A 111 10.72 2.15 -23.12
N ASP A 112 10.04 2.53 -24.20
CA ASP A 112 8.84 1.79 -24.64
C ASP A 112 9.12 0.35 -25.05
N SER A 113 10.32 0.09 -25.58
CA SER A 113 10.77 -1.27 -25.91
C SER A 113 10.99 -2.11 -24.66
N GLU A 114 11.51 -1.52 -23.58
CA GLU A 114 11.66 -2.20 -22.30
C GLU A 114 10.29 -2.48 -21.66
N LEU A 115 9.34 -1.55 -21.76
CA LEU A 115 7.96 -1.78 -21.33
C LEU A 115 7.31 -2.94 -22.11
N ASP A 116 7.55 -3.06 -23.41
CA ASP A 116 7.05 -4.18 -24.22
C ASP A 116 7.66 -5.51 -23.76
N GLN A 117 8.96 -5.54 -23.46
CA GLN A 117 9.65 -6.74 -22.97
C GLN A 117 9.15 -7.17 -21.59
N VAL A 118 8.95 -6.20 -20.68
CA VAL A 118 8.37 -6.45 -19.36
C VAL A 118 6.96 -7.01 -19.49
N LEU A 119 6.13 -6.40 -20.34
CA LEU A 119 4.77 -6.87 -20.56
C LEU A 119 4.76 -8.29 -21.15
N ALA A 120 5.61 -8.56 -22.14
CA ALA A 120 5.76 -9.88 -22.74
C ALA A 120 6.19 -10.93 -21.70
N TYR A 121 7.09 -10.58 -20.78
CA TYR A 121 7.47 -11.45 -19.67
C TYR A 121 6.28 -11.79 -18.78
N TYR A 122 5.56 -10.80 -18.24
CA TYR A 122 4.43 -11.05 -17.34
C TYR A 122 3.26 -11.76 -18.03
N GLN A 123 3.11 -11.62 -19.35
CA GLN A 123 2.14 -12.36 -20.14
C GLN A 123 2.57 -13.79 -20.49
N SER A 124 3.85 -14.14 -20.32
CA SER A 124 4.35 -15.49 -20.59
C SER A 124 3.88 -16.50 -19.54
N PRO A 125 3.86 -17.81 -19.85
CA PRO A 125 3.55 -18.84 -18.86
C PRO A 125 4.48 -18.83 -17.64
N VAL A 126 5.76 -18.47 -17.81
CA VAL A 126 6.72 -18.38 -16.70
C VAL A 126 6.48 -17.12 -15.86
N GLY A 127 6.24 -15.97 -16.47
CA GLY A 127 5.96 -14.73 -15.74
C GLY A 127 4.68 -14.81 -14.91
N ARG A 128 3.61 -15.43 -15.44
CA ARG A 128 2.40 -15.70 -14.64
C ARG A 128 2.66 -16.61 -13.44
N LYS A 129 3.49 -17.65 -13.61
CA LYS A 129 3.87 -18.54 -12.51
C LYS A 129 4.72 -17.81 -11.46
N ASP A 130 5.61 -16.94 -11.91
CA ASP A 130 6.45 -16.10 -11.05
C ASP A 130 5.61 -15.14 -10.20
N VAL A 131 4.63 -14.46 -10.80
CA VAL A 131 3.68 -13.59 -10.09
C VAL A 131 2.94 -14.38 -8.99
N LEU A 132 2.38 -15.54 -9.32
CA LEU A 132 1.67 -16.38 -8.35
C LEU A 132 2.60 -16.88 -7.24
N ALA A 133 3.80 -17.35 -7.59
CA ALA A 133 4.78 -17.80 -6.62
C ALA A 133 5.20 -16.66 -5.68
N THR A 134 5.42 -15.46 -6.22
CA THR A 134 5.77 -14.26 -5.46
C THR A 134 4.65 -13.86 -4.51
N GLN A 135 3.39 -13.87 -4.95
CA GLN A 135 2.24 -13.55 -4.09
C GLN A 135 2.12 -14.52 -2.89
N VAL A 136 2.27 -15.82 -3.14
CA VAL A 136 2.27 -16.85 -2.09
C VAL A 136 3.45 -16.65 -1.13
N ALA A 137 4.66 -16.43 -1.66
CA ALA A 137 5.86 -16.22 -0.86
C ALA A 137 5.77 -14.96 0.01
N MET A 138 5.29 -13.84 -0.55
CA MET A 138 5.11 -12.59 0.18
C MET A 138 4.06 -12.69 1.29
N THR A 139 2.97 -13.42 1.05
CA THR A 139 1.96 -13.68 2.09
C THR A 139 2.57 -14.46 3.26
N GLY A 140 3.27 -15.57 2.97
CA GLY A 140 3.92 -16.38 4.01
C GLY A 140 5.05 -15.63 4.74
N PHE A 141 5.83 -14.84 4.01
CA PHE A 141 6.87 -13.99 4.57
C PHE A 141 6.27 -12.94 5.53
N GLY A 142 5.23 -12.21 5.11
CA GLY A 142 4.57 -11.21 5.94
C GLY A 142 3.99 -11.80 7.23
N GLN A 143 3.31 -12.95 7.14
CA GLN A 143 2.81 -13.67 8.32
C GLN A 143 3.94 -14.05 9.29
N THR A 144 5.03 -14.61 8.77
CA THR A 144 6.19 -15.00 9.58
C THR A 144 6.82 -13.80 10.27
N MET A 145 7.02 -12.70 9.54
CA MET A 145 7.60 -11.47 10.08
C MET A 145 6.71 -10.85 11.16
N ASN A 146 5.39 -10.87 11.00
CA ASN A 146 4.46 -10.39 12.01
C ASN A 146 4.53 -11.23 13.29
N THR A 147 4.53 -12.56 13.18
CA THR A 147 4.66 -13.47 14.35
C THR A 147 5.97 -13.23 15.09
N LEU A 148 7.10 -13.26 14.37
CA LEU A 148 8.42 -13.03 14.96
C LEU A 148 8.54 -11.62 15.57
N GLY A 149 7.95 -10.62 14.91
CA GLY A 149 7.91 -9.25 15.40
C GLY A 149 7.16 -9.15 16.73
N GLN A 150 5.98 -9.78 16.83
CA GLN A 150 5.19 -9.78 18.06
C GLN A 150 5.90 -10.50 19.22
N GLU A 151 6.49 -11.66 18.96
CA GLU A 151 7.25 -12.42 19.96
C GLU A 151 8.42 -11.60 20.52
N ARG A 152 9.22 -11.00 19.62
CA ARG A 152 10.37 -10.18 20.01
C ARG A 152 9.94 -8.93 20.76
N MET A 153 8.89 -8.25 20.31
CA MET A 153 8.35 -7.07 20.99
C MET A 153 7.85 -7.39 22.40
N ASN A 154 7.13 -8.50 22.57
CA ASN A 154 6.65 -8.95 23.88
C ASN A 154 7.81 -9.26 24.84
N ALA A 155 8.86 -9.92 24.35
CA ALA A 155 10.05 -10.19 25.14
C ALA A 155 10.73 -8.90 25.61
N SER A 156 10.96 -7.94 24.70
CA SER A 156 11.57 -6.64 25.05
C SER A 156 10.72 -5.82 26.02
N ILE A 157 9.39 -5.85 25.91
CA ILE A 157 8.50 -5.20 26.90
C ILE A 157 8.65 -5.87 28.27
N GLY A 158 8.74 -7.20 28.31
CA GLY A 158 8.96 -7.95 29.55
C GLY A 158 10.25 -7.55 30.27
N GLU A 159 11.34 -7.43 29.51
CA GLU A 159 12.64 -6.96 30.01
C GLU A 159 12.54 -5.52 30.56
N LEU A 160 11.98 -4.59 29.77
CA LEU A 160 11.79 -3.20 30.20
C LEU A 160 10.98 -3.09 31.50
N MET A 161 9.89 -3.84 31.63
CA MET A 161 9.06 -3.83 32.83
C MET A 161 9.79 -4.40 34.05
N SER A 162 10.68 -5.38 33.87
CA SER A 162 11.54 -5.91 34.92
C SER A 162 12.57 -4.87 35.40
N GLU A 163 13.19 -4.16 34.47
CA GLU A 163 14.12 -3.07 34.77
C GLU A 163 13.44 -1.93 35.54
N LEU A 164 12.27 -1.47 35.09
CA LEU A 164 11.51 -0.41 35.75
C LEU A 164 11.12 -0.78 37.18
N LYS A 165 10.66 -2.01 37.43
CA LYS A 165 10.36 -2.50 38.78
C LYS A 165 11.59 -2.52 39.69
N THR A 166 12.73 -2.91 39.16
CA THR A 166 13.99 -2.92 39.90
C THR A 166 14.44 -1.51 40.24
N ALA A 167 14.24 -0.55 39.33
CA ALA A 167 14.58 0.85 39.53
C ALA A 167 13.66 1.56 40.54
N SER A 168 12.36 1.23 40.59
CA SER A 168 11.39 1.85 41.50
C SER A 168 11.36 1.26 42.91
N ALA A 169 12.04 0.12 43.14
CA ALA A 169 12.15 -0.53 44.45
C ALA A 169 13.31 0.02 45.32
N LYS A 170 14.03 1.03 44.83
CA LYS A 170 15.07 1.77 45.56
C LYS A 170 14.54 3.14 45.97
#